data_AF-K1VPT2-F1
#
_entry.id   AF-K1VPT2-F1
#
_cell.length_a   1.000
_cell.length_b   1.000
_cell.length_c   1.000
_cell.angle_alpha   90.00
_cell.angle_beta   90.00
_cell.angle_gamma   90.00
#
_symmetry.space_group_name_H-M   'P 1'
#
loop_
_entity.id
_entity.type
_entity.pdbx_description
1 polymer ?
#
loop_
_entity_poly.entity_id
_entity_poly.type
_entity_poly.pdbx_seq_one_letter_code
_entity_poly.pdbx_strand_id
1 'polypeptide(L)'
;MDTVPLTDSSGFEGRSASLPKAKDMSHHINQITKNRSPMALKELYRYASQPGMQAFAGGIPSPELFPFETLSAEIQRFDSLPLERPRVPTKPKKTLMEWLFGGNLQFTIPKYASDPTDPMAIQLATSLQYQAATGPPALPKFLREYVEKVYQPGYADWDVLVDVGATDGFGKAFNMLLTMGDAVLVEEWSYPGAMNAYMPFEVERVAVRMDGEGVRPDHLEDILANWDQRTEGRPRPRVFYTVPTGQNPTGATMWHQRKKEVYAICQKYDVVIIEDDPYFTLHCGEYHPPGKKLAPLVQRSIDEQKKEGKKGNQAFIDALPPSYLRFDTDGRVIRLDVSKSVVEHH
;
A
#
# COMPACT_ATOMS: atom_id res chain seq x y z
N MET A 1 -20.56 -4.85 15.97
CA MET A 1 -19.36 -4.29 15.31
C MET A 1 -19.41 -4.79 13.90
N ASP A 2 -19.95 -3.97 13.01
CA ASP A 2 -20.09 -4.36 11.61
C ASP A 2 -18.70 -4.42 11.00
N THR A 3 -18.20 -5.64 10.85
CA THR A 3 -17.16 -5.91 9.87
C THR A 3 -17.79 -5.60 8.52
N VAL A 4 -17.44 -4.46 7.92
CA VAL A 4 -17.55 -4.34 6.46
C VAL A 4 -16.81 -5.56 5.92
N PRO A 5 -17.48 -6.51 5.25
CA PRO A 5 -16.81 -7.72 4.80
C PRO A 5 -15.60 -7.36 3.93
N LEU A 6 -14.51 -8.14 4.05
CA LEU A 6 -13.32 -8.11 3.18
C LEU A 6 -13.66 -8.25 1.67
N THR A 7 -14.90 -8.55 1.34
CA THR A 7 -15.35 -8.84 -0.02
C THR A 7 -16.64 -8.11 -0.40
N ASP A 8 -17.16 -7.19 0.43
CA ASP A 8 -18.33 -6.40 0.03
C ASP A 8 -17.90 -5.23 -0.87
N SER A 9 -17.47 -5.61 -2.08
CA SER A 9 -17.20 -4.73 -3.21
C SER A 9 -18.47 -4.05 -3.74
N SER A 10 -19.65 -4.30 -3.14
CA SER A 10 -20.93 -3.74 -3.56
C SER A 10 -21.01 -2.21 -3.47
N GLY A 11 -20.03 -1.55 -2.85
CA GLY A 11 -19.93 -0.09 -2.80
C GLY A 11 -19.08 0.57 -3.89
N PHE A 12 -18.41 -0.19 -4.77
CA PHE A 12 -17.55 0.41 -5.79
C PHE A 12 -18.32 0.72 -7.08
N GLU A 13 -18.95 1.90 -7.10
CA GLU A 13 -19.31 2.58 -8.35
C GLU A 13 -18.02 3.14 -8.99
N GLY A 14 -17.18 2.26 -9.56
CA GLY A 14 -15.84 2.62 -10.05
C GLY A 14 -15.39 1.82 -11.26
N ARG A 15 -14.20 2.13 -11.78
CA ARG A 15 -13.60 1.45 -12.95
C ARG A 15 -13.49 -0.05 -12.69
N SER A 16 -13.10 -0.41 -11.47
CA SER A 16 -12.90 -1.80 -11.02
C SER A 16 -14.14 -2.69 -11.18
N ALA A 17 -15.36 -2.16 -11.06
CA ALA A 17 -16.60 -2.96 -11.19
C ALA A 17 -16.81 -3.58 -12.58
N SER A 18 -16.16 -3.03 -13.61
CA SER A 18 -16.24 -3.52 -15.00
C SER A 18 -15.14 -4.53 -15.37
N LEU A 19 -14.16 -4.75 -14.48
CA LEU A 19 -13.01 -5.60 -14.72
C LEU A 19 -13.30 -7.06 -14.37
N PRO A 20 -12.51 -8.03 -14.88
CA PRO A 20 -12.61 -9.42 -14.43
C PRO A 20 -12.20 -9.54 -12.96
N LYS A 21 -12.71 -10.58 -12.29
CA LYS A 21 -12.25 -10.98 -10.96
C LYS A 21 -10.87 -11.62 -11.01
N ALA A 22 -10.15 -11.62 -9.88
CA ALA A 22 -8.90 -12.32 -9.70
C ALA A 22 -9.06 -13.82 -10.02
N LYS A 23 -7.96 -14.43 -10.48
CA LYS A 23 -7.88 -15.89 -10.57
C LYS A 23 -7.71 -16.48 -9.17
N ASP A 24 -8.06 -17.75 -9.01
CA ASP A 24 -7.77 -18.46 -7.76
C ASP A 24 -6.26 -18.65 -7.60
N MET A 25 -5.70 -18.04 -6.56
CA MET A 25 -4.28 -18.10 -6.19
C MET A 25 -4.03 -18.97 -4.95
N SER A 26 -5.04 -19.72 -4.49
CA SER A 26 -4.97 -20.49 -3.24
C SER A 26 -3.91 -21.60 -3.23
N HIS A 27 -3.45 -22.05 -4.39
CA HIS A 27 -2.33 -23.00 -4.51
C HIS A 27 -0.98 -22.40 -4.11
N HIS A 28 -0.82 -21.08 -4.14
CA HIS A 28 0.38 -20.39 -3.64
C HIS A 28 0.45 -20.31 -2.11
N ILE A 29 -0.70 -20.43 -1.43
CA ILE A 29 -0.78 -20.35 0.03
C ILE A 29 -0.20 -21.64 0.64
N ASN A 30 0.72 -21.48 1.58
CA ASN A 30 1.38 -22.60 2.24
C ASN A 30 0.42 -23.39 3.16
N GLN A 31 0.84 -24.60 3.55
CA GLN A 31 0.01 -25.47 4.39
C GLN A 31 -0.22 -24.89 5.79
N ILE A 32 0.77 -24.20 6.37
CA ILE A 32 0.68 -23.59 7.70
C ILE A 32 -0.47 -22.58 7.75
N THR A 33 -0.59 -21.76 6.72
CA THR A 33 -1.63 -20.75 6.59
C THR A 33 -2.99 -21.36 6.29
N LYS A 34 -3.04 -22.40 5.44
CA LYS A 34 -4.26 -23.18 5.20
C LYS A 34 -4.81 -23.84 6.46
N ASN A 35 -3.95 -24.16 7.43
CA ASN A 35 -4.35 -24.74 8.71
C ASN A 35 -4.90 -23.71 9.72
N ARG A 36 -4.88 -22.40 9.40
CA ARG A 36 -5.42 -21.37 10.29
C ARG A 36 -6.95 -21.44 10.27
N SER A 37 -7.55 -21.48 11.45
CA SER A 37 -9.01 -21.41 11.62
C SER A 37 -9.42 -20.02 12.13
N PRO A 38 -10.54 -19.47 11.64
CA PRO A 38 -11.10 -18.25 12.20
C PRO A 38 -11.46 -18.47 13.68
N MET A 39 -11.31 -17.42 14.48
CA MET A 39 -11.58 -17.50 15.91
C MET A 39 -13.08 -17.58 16.17
N ALA A 40 -13.57 -18.69 16.74
CA ALA A 40 -14.99 -18.91 17.02
C ALA A 40 -15.63 -17.80 17.88
N LEU A 41 -14.87 -17.18 18.79
CA LEU A 41 -15.37 -16.07 19.61
C LEU A 41 -15.63 -14.79 18.78
N LYS A 42 -14.86 -14.54 17.72
CA LYS A 42 -15.09 -13.40 16.81
C LYS A 42 -16.37 -13.56 16.01
N GLU A 43 -16.75 -14.80 15.67
CA GLU A 43 -18.05 -15.10 15.03
C GLU A 43 -19.24 -14.70 15.90
N LEU A 44 -19.10 -14.71 17.24
CA LEU A 44 -20.17 -14.32 18.15
C LEU A 44 -20.47 -12.81 18.10
N TYR A 45 -19.48 -11.97 17.74
CA TYR A 45 -19.66 -10.52 17.69
C TYR A 45 -20.67 -10.05 16.63
N ARG A 46 -20.97 -10.85 15.60
CA ARG A 46 -22.01 -10.54 14.61
C ARG A 46 -23.43 -10.58 15.20
N TYR A 47 -23.62 -11.35 16.27
CA TYR A 47 -24.90 -11.42 16.98
C TYR A 47 -25.02 -10.30 18.02
N ALA A 48 -23.89 -9.84 18.56
CA ALA A 48 -23.85 -8.75 19.54
C ALA A 48 -24.32 -7.40 18.96
N SER A 49 -24.32 -7.22 17.64
CA SER A 49 -24.88 -6.02 16.97
C SER A 49 -26.38 -6.12 16.66
N GLN A 50 -27.05 -7.24 16.96
CA GLN A 50 -28.48 -7.36 16.70
C GLN A 50 -29.30 -6.49 17.69
N PRO A 51 -30.30 -5.72 17.22
CA PRO A 51 -31.15 -4.93 18.10
C PRO A 51 -31.79 -5.77 19.21
N GLY A 52 -31.67 -5.31 20.45
CA GLY A 52 -32.22 -6.00 21.63
C GLY A 52 -31.32 -7.11 22.22
N MET A 53 -30.18 -7.43 21.60
CA MET A 53 -29.22 -8.39 22.14
C MET A 53 -28.36 -7.77 23.25
N GLN A 54 -28.28 -8.42 24.41
CA GLN A 54 -27.33 -8.05 25.46
C GLN A 54 -26.12 -8.99 25.42
N ALA A 55 -24.95 -8.45 25.10
CA ALA A 55 -23.72 -9.22 25.00
C ALA A 55 -23.04 -9.38 26.36
N PHE A 56 -23.21 -10.55 26.99
CA PHE A 56 -22.44 -10.96 28.19
C PHE A 56 -21.14 -11.72 27.86
N ALA A 57 -20.84 -11.89 26.57
CA ALA A 57 -19.67 -12.62 26.08
C ALA A 57 -18.62 -11.66 25.48
N GLY A 58 -17.37 -12.14 25.38
CA GLY A 58 -16.34 -11.49 24.57
C GLY A 58 -15.46 -10.44 25.26
N GLY A 59 -15.60 -10.25 26.58
CA GLY A 59 -14.64 -9.49 27.40
C GLY A 59 -14.45 -8.03 26.97
N ILE A 60 -15.51 -7.38 26.47
CA ILE A 60 -15.48 -6.02 25.95
C ILE A 60 -15.73 -5.03 27.10
N PRO A 61 -14.73 -4.23 27.54
CA PRO A 61 -14.93 -3.25 28.60
C PRO A 61 -15.86 -2.11 28.13
N SER A 62 -16.63 -1.54 29.07
CA SER A 62 -17.44 -0.35 28.80
C SER A 62 -16.55 0.83 28.39
N PRO A 63 -16.89 1.60 27.34
CA PRO A 63 -16.18 2.82 26.97
C PRO A 63 -16.13 3.89 28.08
N GLU A 64 -17.00 3.82 29.08
CA GLU A 64 -16.95 4.67 30.27
C GLU A 64 -15.66 4.50 31.07
N LEU A 65 -15.02 3.33 30.97
CA LEU A 65 -13.74 3.03 31.64
C LEU A 65 -12.53 3.62 30.89
N PHE A 66 -12.72 4.15 29.67
CA PHE A 66 -11.63 4.75 28.90
C PHE A 66 -11.35 6.19 29.39
N PRO A 67 -10.14 6.51 29.89
CA PRO A 67 -9.84 7.76 30.58
C PRO A 67 -9.59 8.96 29.63
N PHE A 68 -10.23 8.99 28.46
CA PHE A 68 -10.04 10.03 27.45
C PHE A 68 -11.39 10.55 26.94
N GLU A 69 -11.70 11.82 27.21
CA GLU A 69 -12.93 12.47 26.71
C GLU A 69 -12.78 13.03 25.30
N THR A 70 -11.59 13.52 24.96
CA THR A 70 -11.29 14.06 23.63
C THR A 70 -9.82 13.81 23.27
N LEU A 71 -9.54 13.76 21.97
CA LEU A 71 -8.18 13.80 21.41
C LEU A 71 -8.13 14.91 20.37
N SER A 72 -7.25 15.89 20.57
CA SER A 72 -7.09 17.00 19.62
C SER A 72 -5.70 16.98 19.02
N ALA A 73 -5.61 17.33 17.74
CA ALA A 73 -4.35 17.53 17.07
C ALA A 73 -4.42 18.74 16.14
N GLU A 74 -3.25 19.31 15.89
CA GLU A 74 -3.04 20.42 14.96
C GLU A 74 -2.14 19.91 13.85
N ILE A 75 -2.65 19.97 12.61
CA ILE A 75 -1.91 19.52 11.43
C ILE A 75 -1.65 20.72 10.53
N GLN A 76 -0.48 20.73 9.91
CA GLN A 76 -0.20 21.71 8.88
C GLN A 76 -1.20 21.55 7.75
N ARG A 77 -1.61 22.68 7.16
CA ARG A 77 -2.43 22.66 5.95
C ARG A 77 -1.62 22.05 4.80
N PHE A 78 -2.31 21.44 3.85
CA PHE A 78 -1.66 20.86 2.67
C PHE A 78 -0.88 21.90 1.81
N ASP A 79 -1.22 23.18 1.96
CA ASP A 79 -0.61 24.34 1.28
C ASP A 79 0.49 25.02 2.11
N SER A 80 0.89 24.46 3.27
CA SER A 80 1.87 25.08 4.17
C SER A 80 3.30 25.09 3.63
N LEU A 81 3.63 24.18 2.70
CA LEU A 81 4.97 24.02 2.14
C LEU A 81 5.02 24.59 0.71
N PRO A 82 5.99 25.48 0.39
CA PRO A 82 6.11 26.05 -0.95
C PRO A 82 6.43 24.95 -1.98
N LEU A 83 5.69 24.96 -3.09
CA LEU A 83 5.86 24.06 -4.23
C LEU A 83 7.11 24.39 -5.06
N GLU A 84 7.71 25.56 -4.85
CA GLU A 84 8.95 26.01 -5.49
C GLU A 84 10.17 25.83 -4.58
N ARG A 85 11.35 25.59 -5.19
CA ARG A 85 12.63 25.62 -4.45
C ARG A 85 13.12 27.07 -4.34
N PRO A 86 13.70 27.51 -3.21
CA PRO A 86 14.01 26.71 -2.02
C PRO A 86 12.75 26.40 -1.19
N ARG A 87 12.64 25.16 -0.70
CA ARG A 87 11.56 24.70 0.20
C ARG A 87 11.56 25.39 1.57
N VAL A 88 12.49 26.33 1.79
CA VAL A 88 12.43 27.24 2.92
C VAL A 88 11.27 28.18 2.65
N PRO A 89 10.31 28.36 3.58
CA PRO A 89 9.30 29.39 3.43
C PRO A 89 10.00 30.72 3.21
N THR A 90 10.03 31.23 1.96
CA THR A 90 10.32 32.63 1.73
C THR A 90 9.24 33.35 2.52
N LYS A 91 9.60 34.01 3.64
CA LYS A 91 8.64 34.67 4.54
C LYS A 91 7.54 35.29 3.69
N PRO A 92 6.33 34.70 3.63
CA PRO A 92 5.33 35.23 2.74
C PRO A 92 5.03 36.63 3.25
N LYS A 93 4.83 37.59 2.34
CA LYS A 93 4.13 38.82 2.70
C LYS A 93 2.71 38.39 3.03
N LYS A 94 2.50 37.89 4.26
CA LYS A 94 1.20 37.41 4.73
C LYS A 94 0.21 38.52 4.44
N THR A 95 -0.74 38.25 3.55
CA THR A 95 -1.85 39.17 3.35
C THR A 95 -2.64 39.25 4.66
N LEU A 96 -3.29 40.38 4.94
CA LEU A 96 -4.08 40.58 6.17
C LEU A 96 -5.10 39.44 6.38
N MET A 97 -5.62 38.86 5.28
CA MET A 97 -6.48 37.68 5.26
C MET A 97 -5.76 36.40 5.72
N GLU A 98 -4.56 36.07 5.24
CA GLU A 98 -3.81 34.89 5.71
C GLU A 98 -3.35 35.03 7.17
N TRP A 99 -3.14 36.24 7.67
CA TRP A 99 -2.86 36.45 9.09
C TRP A 99 -4.11 36.26 9.96
N LEU A 100 -5.29 36.63 9.46
CA LEU A 100 -6.58 36.45 10.16
C LEU A 100 -7.16 35.03 10.04
N PHE A 101 -6.85 34.30 8.95
CA PHE A 101 -7.48 33.01 8.61
C PHE A 101 -6.50 31.87 8.29
N GLY A 102 -5.19 32.12 8.29
CA GLY A 102 -4.14 31.13 8.02
C GLY A 102 -3.60 30.51 9.30
N GLY A 103 -4.43 29.68 9.93
CA GLY A 103 -4.01 28.78 11.01
C GLY A 103 -3.82 27.35 10.50
N ASN A 104 -3.07 26.53 11.24
CA ASN A 104 -3.07 25.09 11.04
C ASN A 104 -4.49 24.53 11.19
N LEU A 105 -4.74 23.37 10.57
CA LEU A 105 -6.00 22.67 10.74
C LEU A 105 -6.01 22.01 12.11
N GLN A 106 -6.91 22.46 12.98
CA GLN A 106 -7.16 21.83 14.26
C GLN A 106 -8.38 20.91 14.13
N PHE A 107 -8.27 19.70 14.68
CA PHE A 107 -9.41 18.80 14.82
C PHE A 107 -9.45 18.21 16.23
N THR A 108 -10.66 17.86 16.68
CA THR A 108 -10.91 17.23 17.97
C THR A 108 -11.82 16.03 17.75
N ILE A 109 -11.36 14.85 18.18
CA ILE A 109 -12.12 13.61 18.17
C ILE A 109 -12.75 13.44 19.56
N PRO A 110 -14.09 13.45 19.69
CA PRO A 110 -14.77 13.24 20.97
C PRO A 110 -14.83 11.76 21.36
N LYS A 111 -15.13 11.48 22.64
CA LYS A 111 -15.41 10.12 23.12
C LYS A 111 -16.59 9.49 22.38
N TYR A 112 -17.68 10.24 22.23
CA TYR A 112 -18.86 9.85 21.48
C TYR A 112 -19.10 10.84 20.34
N ALA A 113 -19.35 10.32 19.14
CA ALA A 113 -19.74 11.14 17.99
C ALA A 113 -21.10 11.80 18.21
N SER A 114 -21.35 12.91 17.52
CA SER A 114 -22.65 13.60 17.54
C SER A 114 -23.78 12.73 17.01
N ASP A 115 -23.48 11.87 16.03
CA ASP A 115 -24.36 10.82 15.54
C ASP A 115 -23.73 9.46 15.86
N PRO A 116 -24.19 8.76 16.92
CA PRO A 116 -23.65 7.45 17.30
C PRO A 116 -24.08 6.32 16.36
N THR A 117 -24.98 6.57 15.41
CA THR A 117 -25.46 5.57 14.44
C THR A 117 -24.67 5.58 13.13
N ASP A 118 -23.88 6.63 12.87
CA ASP A 118 -23.03 6.71 11.68
C ASP A 118 -21.83 5.75 11.80
N PRO A 119 -21.74 4.70 10.96
CA PRO A 119 -20.62 3.75 11.00
C PRO A 119 -19.29 4.38 10.53
N MET A 120 -19.32 5.55 9.90
CA MET A 120 -18.14 6.29 9.46
C MET A 120 -17.64 7.28 10.52
N ALA A 121 -18.39 7.49 11.60
CA ALA A 121 -18.01 8.45 12.63
C ALA A 121 -16.76 8.01 13.39
N ILE A 122 -15.74 8.87 13.41
CA ILE A 122 -14.52 8.65 14.17
C ILE A 122 -14.74 9.16 15.60
N GLN A 123 -14.67 8.26 16.58
CA GLN A 123 -14.88 8.55 18.01
C GLN A 123 -13.98 7.69 18.90
N LEU A 124 -13.62 8.16 20.10
CA LEU A 124 -12.71 7.41 20.97
C LEU A 124 -13.33 6.14 21.54
N ALA A 125 -14.65 6.11 21.77
CA ALA A 125 -15.35 4.95 22.31
C ALA A 125 -15.18 3.69 21.44
N THR A 126 -15.09 3.86 20.12
CA THR A 126 -14.84 2.75 19.18
C THR A 126 -13.36 2.59 18.85
N SER A 127 -12.59 3.68 18.76
CA SER A 127 -11.16 3.63 18.40
C SER A 127 -10.26 3.06 19.48
N LEU A 128 -10.62 3.21 20.76
CA LEU A 128 -9.90 2.62 21.90
C LEU A 128 -10.38 1.21 22.26
N GLN A 129 -11.45 0.74 21.62
CA GLN A 129 -12.02 -0.58 21.83
C GLN A 129 -11.33 -1.63 20.95
N TYR A 130 -11.51 -2.91 21.27
CA TYR A 130 -11.24 -3.98 20.31
C TYR A 130 -11.97 -3.76 18.99
N GLN A 131 -11.25 -3.93 17.88
CA GLN A 131 -11.79 -3.74 16.53
C GLN A 131 -11.55 -4.96 15.64
N ALA A 132 -12.22 -4.95 14.50
CA ALA A 132 -11.90 -5.86 13.41
C ALA A 132 -10.43 -5.67 12.96
N ALA A 133 -9.82 -6.74 12.45
CA ALA A 133 -8.45 -6.68 11.94
C ALA A 133 -8.29 -5.71 10.76
N THR A 134 -9.39 -5.36 10.09
CA THR A 134 -9.45 -4.38 8.99
C THR A 134 -9.39 -2.92 9.48
N GLY A 135 -9.48 -2.67 10.79
CA GLY A 135 -9.55 -1.32 11.35
C GLY A 135 -10.94 -0.66 11.22
N PRO A 136 -11.07 0.62 11.60
CA PRO A 136 -12.34 1.34 11.60
C PRO A 136 -12.80 1.65 10.17
N PRO A 137 -14.09 1.52 9.81
CA PRO A 137 -14.55 1.56 8.41
C PRO A 137 -14.13 2.77 7.57
N ALA A 138 -14.00 3.95 8.20
CA ALA A 138 -13.56 5.17 7.54
C ALA A 138 -12.15 5.04 6.92
N LEU A 139 -11.24 4.29 7.56
CA LEU A 139 -9.86 4.15 7.10
C LEU A 139 -9.75 3.25 5.85
N PRO A 140 -10.25 1.99 5.83
CA PRO A 140 -10.28 1.19 4.61
C PRO A 140 -11.02 1.87 3.45
N LYS A 141 -12.10 2.60 3.74
CA LYS A 141 -12.79 3.39 2.70
C LYS A 141 -11.87 4.43 2.07
N PHE A 142 -11.19 5.25 2.88
CA PHE A 142 -10.21 6.22 2.39
C PHE A 142 -9.07 5.55 1.59
N LEU A 143 -8.52 4.44 2.12
CA LEU A 143 -7.44 3.72 1.45
C LEU A 143 -7.88 3.14 0.11
N ARG A 144 -9.10 2.60 0.02
CA ARG A 144 -9.68 2.12 -1.24
C ARG A 144 -9.85 3.25 -2.25
N GLU A 145 -10.39 4.39 -1.85
CA GLU A 145 -10.50 5.56 -2.72
C GLU A 145 -9.13 6.03 -3.23
N TYR A 146 -8.11 5.99 -2.37
CA TYR A 146 -6.73 6.28 -2.73
C TYR A 146 -6.17 5.26 -3.74
N VAL A 147 -6.31 3.96 -3.49
CA VAL A 147 -5.85 2.87 -4.38
C VAL A 147 -6.53 2.95 -5.74
N GLU A 148 -7.85 3.13 -5.79
CA GLU A 148 -8.61 3.25 -7.04
C GLU A 148 -8.14 4.45 -7.85
N LYS A 149 -7.83 5.58 -7.19
CA LYS A 149 -7.39 6.80 -7.85
C LYS A 149 -5.94 6.72 -8.34
N VAL A 150 -5.04 6.25 -7.49
CA VAL A 150 -3.58 6.34 -7.69
C VAL A 150 -3.03 5.09 -8.39
N TYR A 151 -3.38 3.89 -7.92
CA TYR A 151 -2.80 2.64 -8.44
C TYR A 151 -3.63 2.04 -9.57
N GLN A 152 -4.96 2.19 -9.51
CA GLN A 152 -5.92 1.73 -10.52
C GLN A 152 -5.73 0.23 -10.86
N PRO A 153 -6.04 -0.68 -9.93
CA PRO A 153 -5.83 -2.12 -10.10
C PRO A 153 -6.45 -2.69 -11.40
N GLY A 154 -5.85 -3.76 -11.92
CA GLY A 154 -6.25 -4.40 -13.18
C GLY A 154 -7.39 -5.43 -13.07
N TYR A 155 -7.99 -5.60 -11.89
CA TYR A 155 -9.05 -6.58 -11.60
C TYR A 155 -10.11 -5.99 -10.65
N ALA A 156 -11.24 -6.68 -10.44
CA ALA A 156 -12.42 -6.10 -9.77
C ALA A 156 -12.48 -6.27 -8.24
N ASP A 157 -12.08 -7.44 -7.73
CA ASP A 157 -12.24 -7.85 -6.34
C ASP A 157 -10.94 -7.73 -5.53
N TRP A 158 -10.20 -6.65 -5.75
CA TRP A 158 -9.09 -6.25 -4.90
C TRP A 158 -9.59 -5.65 -3.58
N ASP A 159 -8.76 -5.70 -2.54
CA ASP A 159 -9.05 -5.04 -1.27
C ASP A 159 -7.77 -4.53 -0.58
N VAL A 160 -7.94 -3.76 0.48
CA VAL A 160 -6.88 -3.23 1.34
C VAL A 160 -6.93 -3.90 2.72
N LEU A 161 -5.76 -4.14 3.29
CA LEU A 161 -5.60 -4.55 4.67
C LEU A 161 -4.75 -3.51 5.41
N VAL A 162 -5.18 -3.14 6.61
CA VAL A 162 -4.41 -2.23 7.47
C VAL A 162 -3.36 -3.04 8.24
N ASP A 163 -2.10 -2.65 8.11
CA ASP A 163 -0.95 -3.28 8.75
C ASP A 163 -0.18 -2.29 9.63
N VAL A 164 0.71 -2.82 10.48
CA VAL A 164 1.58 -2.02 11.36
C VAL A 164 2.89 -1.66 10.65
N GLY A 165 2.78 -1.28 9.37
CA GLY A 165 3.88 -0.89 8.47
C GLY A 165 4.41 -2.02 7.58
N ALA A 166 5.28 -1.67 6.62
CA ALA A 166 5.79 -2.60 5.60
C ALA A 166 6.48 -3.83 6.20
N THR A 167 7.23 -3.69 7.30
CA THR A 167 7.91 -4.81 7.94
C THR A 167 6.95 -5.90 8.42
N ASP A 168 5.81 -5.48 8.96
CA ASP A 168 4.74 -6.36 9.35
C ASP A 168 4.03 -6.93 8.10
N GLY A 169 3.78 -6.09 7.09
CA GLY A 169 3.16 -6.48 5.82
C GLY A 169 3.93 -7.57 5.04
N PHE A 170 5.23 -7.36 4.73
CA PHE A 170 6.02 -8.40 4.06
C PHE A 170 6.22 -9.62 4.97
N GLY A 171 6.30 -9.44 6.29
CA GLY A 171 6.36 -10.56 7.24
C GLY A 171 5.15 -11.48 7.13
N LYS A 172 3.94 -10.91 7.05
CA LYS A 172 2.70 -11.65 6.80
C LYS A 172 2.68 -12.29 5.41
N ALA A 173 3.09 -11.57 4.37
CA ALA A 173 3.12 -12.10 3.00
C ALA A 173 4.06 -13.32 2.89
N PHE A 174 5.27 -13.24 3.46
CA PHE A 174 6.20 -14.36 3.52
C PHE A 174 5.66 -15.52 4.35
N ASN A 175 5.07 -15.25 5.52
CA ASN A 175 4.44 -16.30 6.33
C ASN A 175 3.26 -16.99 5.64
N MET A 176 2.55 -16.28 4.75
CA MET A 176 1.45 -16.83 3.97
C MET A 176 1.94 -17.72 2.81
N LEU A 177 3.03 -17.32 2.16
CA LEU A 177 3.43 -17.88 0.87
C LEU A 177 4.60 -18.87 0.96
N LEU A 178 5.52 -18.70 1.91
CA LEU A 178 6.77 -19.47 2.00
C LEU A 178 6.69 -20.63 2.99
N THR A 179 7.38 -21.71 2.70
CA THR A 179 7.63 -22.87 3.55
C THR A 179 9.14 -23.02 3.75
N MET A 180 9.55 -23.73 4.81
CA MET A 180 10.96 -24.02 5.07
C MET A 180 11.65 -24.62 3.82
N GLY A 181 12.77 -24.03 3.40
CA GLY A 181 13.59 -24.49 2.27
C GLY A 181 13.07 -24.10 0.88
N ASP A 182 12.02 -23.28 0.76
CA ASP A 182 11.54 -22.76 -0.53
C ASP A 182 12.59 -21.89 -1.24
N ALA A 183 12.37 -21.58 -2.52
CA ALA A 183 13.11 -20.55 -3.24
C ALA A 183 12.29 -19.26 -3.36
N VAL A 184 12.95 -18.11 -3.21
CA VAL A 184 12.36 -16.77 -3.42
C VAL A 184 13.20 -15.99 -4.43
N LEU A 185 12.52 -15.42 -5.44
CA LEU A 185 13.15 -14.50 -6.37
C LEU A 185 13.33 -13.15 -5.68
N VAL A 186 14.52 -12.59 -5.79
CA VAL A 186 14.86 -11.28 -5.24
C VAL A 186 15.72 -10.52 -6.22
N GLU A 187 15.69 -9.20 -6.12
CA GLU A 187 16.66 -8.32 -6.79
C GLU A 187 18.11 -8.67 -6.40
N GLU A 188 19.05 -8.55 -7.35
CA GLU A 188 20.48 -8.78 -7.15
C GLU A 188 21.05 -8.03 -5.93
N TRP A 189 20.58 -6.80 -5.74
CA TRP A 189 20.80 -6.00 -4.55
C TRP A 189 19.44 -5.70 -3.95
N SER A 190 19.17 -6.11 -2.72
CA SER A 190 17.82 -6.01 -2.14
C SER A 190 17.84 -5.48 -0.71
N TYR A 191 16.69 -5.04 -0.22
CA TYR A 191 16.54 -4.43 1.10
C TYR A 191 16.80 -5.44 2.23
N PRO A 192 17.80 -5.19 3.10
CA PRO A 192 18.13 -6.13 4.19
C PRO A 192 16.99 -6.37 5.18
N GLY A 193 16.10 -5.39 5.37
CA GLY A 193 14.96 -5.53 6.28
C GLY A 193 13.97 -6.60 5.82
N ALA A 194 13.66 -6.66 4.52
CA ALA A 194 12.87 -7.74 3.96
C ALA A 194 13.61 -9.08 4.02
N MET A 195 14.93 -9.07 3.78
CA MET A 195 15.76 -10.28 3.89
C MET A 195 15.66 -10.95 5.26
N ASN A 196 15.66 -10.16 6.33
CA ASN A 196 15.52 -10.68 7.68
C ASN A 196 14.16 -11.36 7.95
N ALA A 197 13.13 -11.06 7.16
CA ALA A 197 11.81 -11.66 7.32
C ALA A 197 11.67 -13.01 6.60
N TYR A 198 12.33 -13.22 5.46
CA TYR A 198 12.27 -14.52 4.76
C TYR A 198 13.44 -15.46 5.06
N MET A 199 14.60 -14.97 5.53
CA MET A 199 15.74 -15.83 5.91
C MET A 199 15.42 -16.92 6.95
N PRO A 200 14.56 -16.68 7.97
CA PRO A 200 14.19 -17.72 8.94
C PRO A 200 13.47 -18.93 8.32
N PHE A 201 12.94 -18.79 7.10
CA PHE A 201 12.35 -19.89 6.34
C PHE A 201 13.42 -20.72 5.61
N GLU A 202 14.71 -20.46 5.83
CA GLU A 202 15.83 -21.15 5.17
C GLU A 202 15.74 -21.14 3.63
N VAL A 203 15.15 -20.07 3.08
CA VAL A 203 14.89 -20.00 1.65
C VAL A 203 16.16 -19.82 0.82
N GLU A 204 16.16 -20.44 -0.35
CA GLU A 204 17.12 -20.14 -1.40
C GLU A 204 16.79 -18.77 -2.02
N ARG A 205 17.74 -17.83 -1.92
CA ARG A 205 17.61 -16.49 -2.48
C ARG A 205 18.10 -16.51 -3.92
N VAL A 206 17.16 -16.47 -4.85
CA VAL A 206 17.45 -16.52 -6.28
C VAL A 206 17.57 -15.08 -6.79
N ALA A 207 18.82 -14.61 -6.91
CA ALA A 207 19.11 -13.26 -7.35
C ALA A 207 18.80 -13.08 -8.85
N VAL A 208 17.95 -12.10 -9.15
CA VAL A 208 17.64 -11.67 -10.51
C VAL A 208 18.47 -10.43 -10.82
N ARG A 209 19.28 -10.52 -11.87
CA ARG A 209 20.17 -9.42 -12.30
C ARG A 209 19.40 -8.14 -12.57
N MET A 210 20.09 -7.03 -12.39
CA MET A 210 19.53 -5.69 -12.56
C MET A 210 20.34 -4.85 -13.55
N ASP A 211 19.72 -3.79 -14.04
CA ASP A 211 20.36 -2.69 -14.78
C ASP A 211 19.87 -1.33 -14.22
N GLY A 212 20.18 -0.23 -14.92
CA GLY A 212 19.78 1.12 -14.48
C GLY A 212 18.27 1.37 -14.41
N GLU A 213 17.45 0.47 -14.96
CA GLU A 213 15.99 0.53 -14.88
C GLU A 213 15.41 -0.50 -13.89
N GLY A 214 16.25 -1.24 -13.15
CA GLY A 214 15.82 -2.25 -12.18
C GLY A 214 16.00 -3.67 -12.68
N VAL A 215 15.08 -4.57 -12.31
CA VAL A 215 15.18 -6.01 -12.64
C VAL A 215 15.21 -6.26 -14.14
N ARG A 216 16.11 -7.13 -14.60
CA ARG A 216 16.22 -7.54 -16.01
C ARG A 216 15.21 -8.66 -16.34
N PRO A 217 14.21 -8.42 -17.21
CA PRO A 217 13.21 -9.42 -17.56
C PRO A 217 13.82 -10.64 -18.24
N ASP A 218 14.81 -10.44 -19.11
CA ASP A 218 15.49 -11.52 -19.81
C ASP A 218 16.18 -12.51 -18.84
N HIS A 219 16.77 -12.01 -17.75
CA HIS A 219 17.41 -12.84 -16.74
C HIS A 219 16.39 -13.53 -15.83
N LEU A 220 15.29 -12.84 -15.51
CA LEU A 220 14.16 -13.45 -14.78
C LEU A 220 13.60 -14.64 -15.54
N GLU A 221 13.34 -14.47 -16.84
CA GLU A 221 12.84 -15.54 -17.70
C GLU A 221 13.85 -16.68 -17.85
N ASP A 222 15.14 -16.37 -18.04
CA ASP A 222 16.21 -17.39 -18.10
C ASP A 222 16.27 -18.26 -16.84
N ILE A 223 16.20 -17.65 -15.65
CA ILE A 223 16.16 -18.38 -14.36
C ILE A 223 14.99 -19.36 -14.35
N LEU A 224 13.79 -18.88 -14.67
CA LEU A 224 12.55 -19.65 -14.53
C LEU A 224 12.41 -20.71 -15.64
N ALA A 225 12.86 -20.42 -16.86
CA ALA A 225 12.83 -21.33 -17.99
C ALA A 225 13.81 -22.51 -17.81
N ASN A 226 14.97 -22.24 -17.21
CA ASN A 226 16.05 -23.22 -17.06
C ASN A 226 16.17 -23.76 -15.63
N TRP A 227 15.16 -23.56 -14.80
CA TRP A 227 15.19 -23.89 -13.37
C TRP A 227 15.53 -25.37 -13.11
N ASP A 228 14.75 -26.29 -13.70
CA ASP A 228 14.90 -27.73 -13.45
C ASP A 228 16.31 -28.25 -13.78
N GLN A 229 16.93 -27.70 -14.82
CA GLN A 229 18.29 -28.04 -15.24
C GLN A 229 19.35 -27.51 -14.26
N ARG A 230 19.08 -26.37 -13.62
CA ARG A 230 20.00 -25.69 -12.69
C ARG A 230 19.96 -26.27 -11.28
N THR A 231 18.83 -26.85 -10.89
CA THR A 231 18.56 -27.18 -9.49
C THR A 231 18.21 -28.64 -9.27
N GLU A 232 18.50 -29.53 -10.23
CA GLU A 232 18.31 -30.97 -10.11
C GLU A 232 16.88 -31.36 -9.67
N GLY A 233 15.87 -30.67 -10.23
CA GLY A 233 14.46 -30.93 -9.94
C GLY A 233 13.91 -30.35 -8.64
N ARG A 234 14.65 -29.46 -7.95
CA ARG A 234 14.09 -28.68 -6.83
C ARG A 234 12.87 -27.84 -7.27
N PRO A 235 11.89 -27.62 -6.38
CA PRO A 235 10.75 -26.75 -6.68
C PRO A 235 11.16 -25.35 -7.14
N ARG A 236 10.52 -24.87 -8.20
CA ARG A 236 10.73 -23.52 -8.76
C ARG A 236 10.24 -22.44 -7.79
N PRO A 237 10.93 -21.28 -7.69
CA PRO A 237 10.43 -20.16 -6.91
C PRO A 237 9.08 -19.70 -7.45
N ARG A 238 8.16 -19.43 -6.52
CA ARG A 238 6.78 -18.97 -6.78
C ARG A 238 6.48 -17.60 -6.18
N VAL A 239 7.45 -16.99 -5.52
CA VAL A 239 7.35 -15.67 -4.90
C VAL A 239 8.50 -14.80 -5.40
N PHE A 240 8.17 -13.57 -5.80
CA PHE A 240 9.13 -12.54 -6.19
C PHE A 240 8.96 -11.30 -5.34
N TYR A 241 10.00 -10.92 -4.58
CA TYR A 241 10.05 -9.67 -3.82
C TYR A 241 10.82 -8.60 -4.60
N THR A 242 10.23 -7.42 -4.75
CA THR A 242 10.82 -6.30 -5.51
C THR A 242 10.48 -4.96 -4.89
N VAL A 243 11.43 -4.02 -4.98
CA VAL A 243 11.24 -2.60 -4.65
C VAL A 243 11.30 -1.80 -5.95
N PRO A 244 10.16 -1.60 -6.64
CA PRO A 244 10.21 -1.15 -8.04
C PRO A 244 10.48 0.34 -8.24
N THR A 245 10.25 1.17 -7.21
CA THR A 245 10.41 2.62 -7.30
C THR A 245 11.45 3.08 -6.30
N GLY A 246 12.47 3.81 -6.74
CA GLY A 246 13.55 4.25 -5.86
C GLY A 246 14.20 3.08 -5.12
N GLN A 247 14.50 2.01 -5.85
CA GLN A 247 14.92 0.71 -5.34
C GLN A 247 16.01 0.83 -4.26
N ASN A 248 15.87 0.12 -3.15
CA ASN A 248 16.90 0.13 -2.10
C ASN A 248 17.88 -1.04 -2.30
N PRO A 249 19.19 -0.81 -2.55
CA PRO A 249 19.92 0.46 -2.42
C PRO A 249 20.21 1.22 -3.72
N THR A 250 19.85 0.70 -4.89
CA THR A 250 20.36 1.20 -6.18
C THR A 250 19.78 2.53 -6.65
N GLY A 251 18.60 2.92 -6.15
CA GLY A 251 17.81 4.05 -6.60
C GLY A 251 17.08 3.84 -7.94
N ALA A 252 17.21 2.65 -8.56
CA ALA A 252 16.58 2.36 -9.84
C ALA A 252 15.04 2.41 -9.76
N THR A 253 14.39 2.75 -10.87
CA THR A 253 12.92 2.79 -10.96
C THR A 253 12.45 2.06 -12.21
N MET A 254 11.64 1.01 -12.04
CA MET A 254 11.03 0.27 -13.13
C MET A 254 9.82 1.03 -13.68
N TRP A 255 9.89 1.44 -14.96
CA TRP A 255 8.78 2.08 -15.68
C TRP A 255 7.81 1.06 -16.31
N HIS A 256 6.78 1.59 -16.97
CA HIS A 256 5.65 0.83 -17.52
C HIS A 256 6.06 -0.39 -18.37
N GLN A 257 7.00 -0.24 -19.30
CA GLN A 257 7.39 -1.33 -20.20
C GLN A 257 8.08 -2.45 -19.42
N ARG A 258 9.00 -2.08 -18.52
CA ARG A 258 9.73 -3.01 -17.68
C ARG A 258 8.81 -3.82 -16.76
N LYS A 259 7.87 -3.14 -16.07
CA LYS A 259 6.88 -3.82 -15.21
C LYS A 259 5.97 -4.75 -16.00
N LYS A 260 5.55 -4.38 -17.21
CA LYS A 260 4.74 -5.27 -18.07
C LYS A 260 5.47 -6.54 -18.45
N GLU A 261 6.75 -6.44 -18.83
CA GLU A 261 7.58 -7.59 -19.19
C GLU A 261 7.77 -8.53 -18.00
N VAL A 262 8.16 -7.99 -16.85
CA VAL A 262 8.30 -8.76 -15.60
C VAL A 262 6.96 -9.40 -15.20
N TYR A 263 5.86 -8.65 -15.25
CA TYR A 263 4.53 -9.18 -14.94
C TYR A 263 4.14 -10.33 -15.87
N ALA A 264 4.37 -10.19 -17.18
CA ALA A 264 4.07 -11.24 -18.16
C ALA A 264 4.89 -12.52 -17.90
N ILE A 265 6.15 -12.39 -17.48
CA ILE A 265 6.98 -13.53 -17.08
C ILE A 265 6.41 -14.16 -15.80
N CYS A 266 6.08 -13.35 -14.79
CA CYS A 266 5.44 -13.84 -13.57
C CYS A 266 4.09 -14.54 -13.86
N GLN A 267 3.32 -14.08 -14.85
CA GLN A 267 2.12 -14.78 -15.30
C GLN A 267 2.45 -16.13 -15.94
N LYS A 268 3.38 -16.15 -16.90
CA LYS A 268 3.79 -17.36 -17.65
C LYS A 268 4.28 -18.46 -16.72
N TYR A 269 5.05 -18.10 -15.71
CA TYR A 269 5.63 -19.02 -14.74
C TYR A 269 4.86 -19.03 -13.42
N ASP A 270 3.66 -18.47 -13.35
CA ASP A 270 2.84 -18.48 -12.15
C ASP A 270 3.60 -18.11 -10.85
N VAL A 271 4.09 -16.87 -10.79
CA VAL A 271 4.82 -16.28 -9.65
C VAL A 271 3.97 -15.16 -9.05
N VAL A 272 3.86 -15.13 -7.72
CA VAL A 272 3.25 -14.03 -6.96
C VAL A 272 4.28 -12.92 -6.77
N ILE A 273 3.88 -11.67 -6.98
CA ILE A 273 4.73 -10.49 -6.83
C ILE A 273 4.41 -9.81 -5.50
N ILE A 274 5.41 -9.65 -4.65
CA ILE A 274 5.37 -8.78 -3.47
C ILE A 274 6.03 -7.46 -3.88
N GLU A 275 5.21 -6.45 -4.15
CA GLU A 275 5.63 -5.09 -4.50
C GLU A 275 5.79 -4.27 -3.22
N ASP A 276 7.03 -4.08 -2.74
CA ASP A 276 7.34 -3.25 -1.57
C ASP A 276 7.74 -1.84 -2.03
N ASP A 277 6.85 -0.86 -1.87
CA ASP A 277 6.99 0.43 -2.55
C ASP A 277 6.89 1.65 -1.62
N PRO A 278 7.77 1.75 -0.60
CA PRO A 278 7.74 2.84 0.35
C PRO A 278 8.10 4.18 -0.29
N TYR A 279 8.78 4.20 -1.43
CA TYR A 279 9.29 5.43 -2.06
C TYR A 279 8.44 5.91 -3.24
N PHE A 280 7.28 5.28 -3.49
CA PHE A 280 6.41 5.57 -4.63
C PHE A 280 6.16 7.07 -4.85
N THR A 281 5.77 7.79 -3.80
CA THR A 281 5.44 9.22 -3.84
C THR A 281 6.67 10.13 -3.77
N LEU A 282 7.87 9.57 -3.57
CA LEU A 282 9.14 10.32 -3.57
C LEU A 282 9.77 10.41 -4.96
N HIS A 283 9.09 9.93 -6.00
CA HIS A 283 9.56 10.03 -7.37
C HIS A 283 9.79 11.50 -7.75
N CYS A 284 11.05 11.84 -8.07
CA CYS A 284 11.47 13.21 -8.36
C CYS A 284 11.57 13.53 -9.86
N GLY A 285 11.17 12.60 -10.74
CA GLY A 285 11.35 12.74 -12.18
C GLY A 285 12.82 12.67 -12.61
N GLU A 286 13.08 13.07 -13.86
CA GLU A 286 14.42 13.13 -14.41
C GLU A 286 15.25 14.24 -13.76
N TYR A 287 16.52 13.95 -13.44
CA TYR A 287 17.42 14.97 -12.92
C TYR A 287 17.78 15.98 -14.01
N HIS A 288 17.54 17.25 -13.71
CA HIS A 288 17.92 18.37 -14.56
C HIS A 288 18.96 19.24 -13.86
N PRO A 289 20.17 19.40 -14.43
CA PRO A 289 21.20 20.25 -13.86
C PRO A 289 20.71 21.70 -13.69
N PRO A 290 20.97 22.35 -12.53
CA PRO A 290 20.63 23.75 -12.31
C PRO A 290 21.19 24.64 -13.43
N GLY A 291 20.38 25.55 -13.95
CA GLY A 291 20.78 26.52 -14.98
C GLY A 291 20.67 26.01 -16.43
N LYS A 292 20.35 24.74 -16.67
CA LYS A 292 20.00 24.28 -18.03
C LYS A 292 18.56 24.67 -18.37
N LYS A 293 18.37 25.29 -19.54
CA LYS A 293 17.03 25.51 -20.09
C LYS A 293 16.41 24.18 -20.49
N LEU A 294 15.26 23.88 -19.92
CA LEU A 294 14.45 22.73 -20.31
C LEU A 294 13.72 23.03 -21.62
N ALA A 295 13.43 21.98 -22.38
CA ALA A 295 12.52 22.10 -23.51
C ALA A 295 11.16 22.63 -23.02
N PRO A 296 10.47 23.50 -23.78
CA PRO A 296 9.21 24.10 -23.33
C PRO A 296 8.13 23.09 -22.89
N LEU A 297 8.09 21.93 -23.54
CA LEU A 297 7.16 20.85 -23.19
C LEU A 297 7.47 20.22 -21.82
N VAL A 298 8.76 20.00 -21.52
CA VAL A 298 9.20 19.44 -20.23
C VAL A 298 8.89 20.43 -19.11
N GLN A 299 9.22 21.71 -19.32
CA GLN A 299 8.92 22.77 -18.35
C GLN A 299 7.42 22.85 -18.07
N ARG A 300 6.59 22.82 -19.12
CA ARG A 300 5.12 22.85 -18.98
C ARG A 300 4.59 21.67 -18.18
N SER A 301 5.11 20.46 -18.41
CA SER A 301 4.70 19.27 -17.66
C SER A 301 5.05 19.40 -16.17
N ILE A 302 6.26 19.87 -15.85
CA ILE A 302 6.69 20.15 -14.47
C ILE A 302 5.80 21.21 -13.83
N ASP A 303 5.47 22.27 -14.55
CA ASP A 303 4.61 23.34 -14.03
C ASP A 303 3.16 22.92 -13.87
N GLU A 304 2.68 21.95 -14.65
CA GLU A 304 1.35 21.34 -14.49
C GLU A 304 1.26 20.49 -13.21
N GLN A 305 2.31 19.75 -12.86
CA GLN A 305 2.38 18.98 -11.61
C GLN A 305 2.39 19.87 -10.36
N LYS A 306 2.88 21.10 -10.46
CA LYS A 306 2.90 22.08 -9.37
C LYS A 306 1.57 22.81 -9.18
N LYS A 307 0.56 22.58 -10.03
CA LYS A 307 -0.74 23.25 -9.87
C LYS A 307 -1.50 22.63 -8.71
N GLU A 308 -2.25 23.44 -8.00
CA GLU A 308 -3.19 22.94 -6.99
C GLU A 308 -4.50 22.43 -7.62
N GLY A 309 -5.22 21.64 -6.84
CA GLY A 309 -6.55 21.14 -7.20
C GLY A 309 -6.53 19.95 -8.15
N LYS A 310 -7.72 19.60 -8.68
CA LYS A 310 -7.95 18.32 -9.38
C LYS A 310 -7.01 18.10 -10.57
N LYS A 311 -6.75 19.13 -11.38
CA LYS A 311 -5.91 19.01 -12.58
C LYS A 311 -4.45 18.79 -12.25
N GLY A 312 -3.90 19.52 -11.27
CA GLY A 312 -2.52 19.31 -10.85
C GLY A 312 -2.32 17.99 -10.11
N ASN A 313 -3.29 17.59 -9.28
CA ASN A 313 -3.29 16.26 -8.65
C ASN A 313 -3.26 15.14 -9.70
N GLN A 314 -4.04 15.27 -10.78
CA GLN A 314 -4.02 14.28 -11.86
C GLN A 314 -2.69 14.30 -12.61
N ALA A 315 -2.16 15.49 -12.94
CA ALA A 315 -0.85 15.62 -13.59
C ALA A 315 0.29 15.02 -12.73
N PHE A 316 0.22 15.17 -11.41
CA PHE A 316 1.14 14.53 -10.47
C PHE A 316 1.02 13.01 -10.51
N ILE A 317 -0.21 12.46 -10.41
CA ILE A 317 -0.45 11.02 -10.49
C ILE A 317 0.04 10.44 -11.82
N ASP A 318 -0.25 11.11 -12.94
CA ASP A 318 0.16 10.68 -14.28
C ASP A 318 1.69 10.69 -14.47
N ALA A 319 2.41 11.47 -13.67
CA ALA A 319 3.87 11.55 -13.68
C ALA A 319 4.55 10.47 -12.81
N LEU A 320 3.80 9.75 -11.97
CA LEU A 320 4.35 8.67 -11.15
C LEU A 320 4.58 7.41 -11.99
N PRO A 321 5.64 6.62 -11.69
CA PRO A 321 5.79 5.30 -12.29
C PRO A 321 4.58 4.45 -11.91
N PRO A 322 3.95 3.70 -12.83
CA PRO A 322 2.77 2.90 -12.50
C PRO A 322 3.12 1.77 -11.53
N SER A 323 2.27 1.46 -10.55
CA SER A 323 2.38 0.26 -9.71
C SER A 323 2.15 -1.03 -10.53
N TYR A 324 2.69 -2.17 -10.07
CA TYR A 324 2.34 -3.49 -10.61
C TYR A 324 0.83 -3.77 -10.53
N LEU A 325 0.11 -3.22 -9.55
CA LEU A 325 -1.35 -3.34 -9.43
C LEU A 325 -2.07 -2.89 -10.73
N ARG A 326 -1.55 -1.87 -11.42
CA ARG A 326 -2.13 -1.38 -12.68
C ARG A 326 -2.15 -2.43 -13.78
N PHE A 327 -1.18 -3.34 -13.74
CA PHE A 327 -1.03 -4.43 -14.71
C PHE A 327 -1.59 -5.74 -14.19
N ASP A 328 -2.04 -5.79 -12.92
CA ASP A 328 -2.46 -7.03 -12.29
C ASP A 328 -3.85 -7.45 -12.74
N THR A 329 -3.93 -8.27 -13.78
CA THR A 329 -5.18 -8.85 -14.27
C THR A 329 -5.53 -10.18 -13.60
N ASP A 330 -4.59 -10.77 -12.87
CA ASP A 330 -4.73 -12.09 -12.28
C ASP A 330 -5.01 -12.05 -10.77
N GLY A 331 -4.75 -10.91 -10.11
CA GLY A 331 -4.74 -10.81 -8.64
C GLY A 331 -3.50 -11.47 -8.02
N ARG A 332 -2.34 -11.40 -8.70
CA ARG A 332 -1.07 -12.01 -8.26
C ARG A 332 -0.13 -11.03 -7.56
N VAL A 333 -0.52 -9.77 -7.41
CA VAL A 333 0.31 -8.72 -6.83
C VAL A 333 -0.17 -8.41 -5.41
N ILE A 334 0.73 -8.55 -4.44
CA ILE A 334 0.58 -8.05 -3.08
C ILE A 334 1.40 -6.78 -2.98
N ARG A 335 0.74 -5.63 -2.94
CA ARG A 335 1.40 -4.33 -2.74
C ARG A 335 1.49 -4.00 -1.27
N LEU A 336 2.68 -3.59 -0.83
CA LEU A 336 2.95 -3.09 0.50
C LEU A 336 3.17 -1.58 0.43
N ASP A 337 2.42 -0.85 1.24
CA ASP A 337 2.42 0.61 1.27
C ASP A 337 2.70 1.09 2.70
N VAL A 338 3.34 2.25 2.83
CA VAL A 338 3.66 2.85 4.13
C VAL A 338 3.49 4.35 4.12
N SER A 339 2.89 4.86 5.20
CA SER A 339 2.84 6.30 5.46
C SER A 339 4.19 6.89 5.91
N LYS A 340 5.12 6.06 6.40
CA LYS A 340 6.36 6.49 7.07
C LYS A 340 7.23 7.42 6.24
N SER A 341 7.52 7.05 4.99
CA SER A 341 8.35 7.83 4.06
C SER A 341 7.70 9.15 3.64
N VAL A 342 6.37 9.20 3.65
CA VAL A 342 5.59 10.42 3.40
C VAL A 342 5.64 11.35 4.61
N VAL A 343 5.58 10.80 5.83
CA VAL A 343 5.50 11.57 7.08
C VAL A 343 6.88 12.00 7.62
N GLU A 344 7.95 11.22 7.40
CA GLU A 344 9.30 11.51 7.93
C GLU A 344 10.14 12.45 7.07
N HIS A 345 9.80 12.67 5.80
CA HIS A 345 10.52 13.61 4.92
C HIS A 345 9.97 15.05 4.99
N HIS A 346 9.33 15.39 6.12
CA HIS A 346 8.85 16.74 6.44
C HIS A 346 9.85 17.52 7.29
#